data_AF-A0A969UCW6-F1
#
_entry.id   AF-A0A969UCW6-F1
#
_cell.length_a   1.000
_cell.length_b   1.000
_cell.length_c   1.000
_cell.angle_alpha   90.00
_cell.angle_beta   90.00
_cell.angle_gamma   90.00
#
_symmetry.space_group_name_H-M   'P 1'
#
loop_
_entity.id
_entity.type
_entity.pdbx_description
1 polymer ?
#
loop_
_entity_poly.entity_id
_entity_poly.type
_entity_poly.pdbx_seq_one_letter_code
_entity_poly.pdbx_strand_id
1 'polypeptide(L)'
;MKTGTSSDFRDNWCVGFTPEFTVGVWAGNFEQQPMKNLSGIAGAGPIFHRAMVRAHRETPPSWFSRPDGLVDISIDCRTGKLVSPDGKNPHVRQDLAPANEIPPDSFPADYAAGGKAFLPPHYAEWFHSRENFRMNELALNPAQMPTEPLRIISPENNATFLLDPEIPSSSSKLRPVTNLPGIAQWRSGTLKVEPAKPEPIIHLTVGTHSLTVTDPQTGASRTLTIQVKSL
;
A
#
# COMPACT_ATOMS: atom_id res chain seq x y z
N MET A 1 1.06 -4.10 19.67
CA MET A 1 1.33 -2.64 19.66
C MET A 1 1.23 -2.12 18.23
N LYS A 2 0.95 -0.83 18.06
CA LYS A 2 0.92 -0.14 16.77
C LYS A 2 1.71 1.16 16.87
N THR A 3 2.54 1.41 15.86
CA THR A 3 3.28 2.68 15.69
C THR A 3 2.58 3.59 14.68
N GLY A 4 2.75 4.89 14.86
CA GLY A 4 2.32 5.95 13.93
C GLY A 4 3.42 7.00 13.79
N THR A 5 3.61 7.50 12.57
CA THR A 5 4.52 8.62 12.27
C THR A 5 3.74 9.57 11.38
N SER A 6 3.61 10.84 11.79
CA SER A 6 2.98 11.85 10.93
C SER A 6 3.92 12.31 9.81
N SER A 7 3.37 12.96 8.79
CA SER A 7 4.13 13.59 7.71
C SER A 7 5.21 14.53 8.28
N ASP A 8 6.35 14.61 7.61
CA ASP A 8 7.51 15.40 8.01
C ASP A 8 8.04 15.08 9.42
N PHE A 9 7.76 13.90 9.98
CA PHE A 9 8.24 13.45 11.29
C PHE A 9 7.87 14.40 12.44
N ARG A 10 6.71 15.06 12.38
CA ARG A 10 6.26 15.99 13.44
C ARG A 10 5.80 15.29 14.70
N ASP A 11 5.17 14.12 14.54
CA ASP A 11 4.59 13.32 15.60
C ASP A 11 5.02 11.87 15.50
N ASN A 12 5.31 11.30 16.65
CA ASN A 12 5.56 9.88 16.82
C ASN A 12 4.57 9.34 17.84
N TRP A 13 3.83 8.30 17.43
CA TRP A 13 2.87 7.62 18.27
C TRP A 13 3.27 6.16 18.46
N CYS A 14 3.06 5.65 19.67
CA CYS A 14 3.12 4.23 19.97
C CYS A 14 1.99 3.89 20.94
N VAL A 15 1.07 3.04 20.51
CA VAL A 15 -0.07 2.61 21.32
C VAL A 15 -0.09 1.09 21.41
N GLY A 16 -0.37 0.55 22.58
CA GLY A 16 -0.49 -0.89 22.79
C GLY A 16 -1.16 -1.20 24.11
N PHE A 17 -1.49 -2.48 24.29
CA PHE A 17 -2.25 -2.93 25.44
C PHE A 17 -1.88 -4.36 25.84
N THR A 18 -2.18 -4.65 27.09
CA THR A 18 -2.41 -5.97 27.71
C THR A 18 -3.83 -5.95 28.31
N PRO A 19 -4.37 -7.08 28.80
CA PRO A 19 -5.64 -7.07 29.52
C PRO A 19 -5.67 -6.09 30.70
N GLU A 20 -4.51 -5.84 31.33
CA GLU A 20 -4.40 -4.99 32.52
C GLU A 20 -4.17 -3.51 32.21
N PHE A 21 -3.42 -3.21 31.14
CA PHE A 21 -3.01 -1.84 30.83
C PHE A 21 -3.17 -1.50 29.36
N THR A 22 -3.65 -0.29 29.09
CA THR A 22 -3.52 0.36 27.78
C THR A 22 -2.59 1.55 27.92
N VAL A 23 -1.56 1.61 27.09
CA VAL A 23 -0.56 2.68 27.10
C VAL A 23 -0.50 3.32 25.72
N GLY A 24 -0.68 4.64 25.68
CA GLY A 24 -0.42 5.47 24.52
C GLY A 24 0.73 6.42 24.81
N VAL A 25 1.69 6.50 23.90
CA VAL A 25 2.81 7.43 23.96
C VAL A 25 2.78 8.30 22.73
N TRP A 26 2.82 9.61 22.96
CA TRP A 26 3.14 10.61 21.96
C TRP A 26 4.50 11.22 22.25
N ALA A 27 5.27 11.46 21.19
CA ALA A 27 6.47 12.28 21.23
C ALA A 27 6.44 13.23 20.02
N GLY A 28 6.69 14.51 20.28
CA GLY A 28 6.66 15.57 19.28
C GLY A 28 7.12 16.89 19.89
N ASN A 29 7.36 17.89 19.03
CA ASN A 29 7.59 19.27 19.47
C ASN A 29 6.24 19.94 19.68
N PHE A 30 6.02 20.63 20.82
CA PHE A 30 4.75 21.32 21.10
C PHE A 30 4.41 22.41 20.06
N GLU A 31 5.42 22.98 19.41
CA GLU A 31 5.27 23.97 18.33
C GLU A 31 5.05 23.34 16.94
N GLN A 32 4.84 22.01 16.86
CA GLN A 32 4.62 21.26 15.61
C GLN A 32 5.78 21.32 14.61
N GLN A 33 6.97 21.72 15.07
CA GLN A 33 8.17 21.68 14.25
C GLN A 33 8.59 20.22 13.98
N PRO A 34 9.10 19.89 12.78
CA PRO A 34 9.66 18.57 12.47
C PRO A 34 10.69 18.11 13.50
N MET A 35 10.63 16.84 13.91
CA MET A 35 11.70 16.22 14.68
C MET A 35 12.84 15.78 13.75
N LYS A 36 14.04 15.52 14.29
CA LYS A 36 15.23 15.12 13.51
C LYS A 36 15.12 13.69 12.95
N ASN A 37 14.30 13.50 11.92
CA ASN A 37 14.10 12.23 11.20
C ASN A 37 13.79 11.03 12.12
N LEU A 38 13.00 11.24 13.18
CA LEU A 38 12.62 10.19 14.11
C LEU A 38 11.32 9.53 13.68
N SER A 39 11.37 8.22 13.42
CA SER A 39 10.20 7.40 13.16
C SER A 39 9.52 6.98 14.48
N GLY A 40 8.23 6.62 14.43
CA GLY A 40 7.48 6.20 15.61
C GLY A 40 8.11 5.06 16.41
N ILE A 41 8.85 4.15 15.75
CA ILE A 41 9.59 3.07 16.42
C ILE A 41 10.83 3.56 17.18
N ALA A 42 11.46 4.65 16.75
CA ALA A 42 12.63 5.23 17.38
C ALA A 42 12.28 6.29 18.44
N GLY A 43 11.19 7.05 18.25
CA GLY A 43 10.75 8.08 19.18
C GLY A 43 9.87 7.54 20.32
N ALA A 44 8.61 7.21 20.01
CA ALA A 44 7.62 6.81 21.02
C ALA A 44 7.79 5.35 21.50
N GLY A 45 8.29 4.46 20.63
CA GLY A 45 8.47 3.03 20.91
C GLY A 45 9.27 2.71 22.19
N PRO A 46 10.47 3.29 22.39
CA PRO A 46 11.28 3.01 23.58
C PRO A 46 10.66 3.51 24.89
N ILE A 47 9.90 4.61 24.84
CA ILE A 47 9.17 5.14 25.99
C ILE A 47 8.01 4.20 26.33
N PHE A 48 7.25 3.76 25.31
CA PHE A 48 6.18 2.78 25.47
C PHE A 48 6.68 1.48 26.11
N HIS A 49 7.80 0.94 25.63
CA HIS A 49 8.41 -0.26 26.21
C HIS A 49 8.74 -0.08 27.69
N ARG A 50 9.41 1.02 28.08
CA ARG A 50 9.74 1.30 29.48
C ARG A 50 8.48 1.45 30.35
N ALA A 51 7.44 2.10 29.83
CA ALA A 51 6.18 2.28 30.53
C ALA A 51 5.49 0.92 30.78
N MET A 52 5.37 0.07 29.76
CA MET A 52 4.79 -1.27 29.90
C MET A 52 5.58 -2.16 30.86
N VAL A 53 6.92 -2.19 30.76
CA VAL A 53 7.78 -2.93 31.69
C VAL A 53 7.63 -2.42 33.12
N ARG A 54 7.49 -1.10 33.30
CA ARG A 54 7.28 -0.51 34.63
C ARG A 54 5.91 -0.83 35.21
N ALA A 55 4.86 -0.81 34.39
CA ALA A 55 3.49 -1.11 34.78
C ALA A 55 3.35 -2.58 35.22
N HIS A 56 4.02 -3.50 34.51
CA HIS A 56 3.98 -4.93 34.82
C HIS A 56 4.98 -5.41 35.90
N ARG A 57 5.61 -4.51 36.66
CA ARG A 57 6.53 -4.94 37.74
C ARG A 57 5.85 -5.76 38.82
N GLU A 58 4.68 -5.31 39.28
CA GLU A 58 3.91 -5.95 40.36
C GLU A 58 2.67 -6.68 39.83
N THR A 59 2.40 -6.57 38.53
CA THR A 59 1.25 -7.18 37.87
C THR A 59 1.76 -7.95 36.67
N PRO A 60 1.97 -9.28 36.78
CA PRO A 60 2.42 -10.10 35.66
C PRO A 60 1.48 -9.94 34.45
N PRO A 61 2.02 -9.84 33.22
CA PRO A 61 1.18 -9.71 32.04
C PRO A 61 0.43 -11.01 31.76
N SER A 62 -0.87 -10.89 31.47
CA SER A 62 -1.67 -11.98 30.91
C SER A 62 -1.98 -11.74 29.43
N TRP A 63 -2.58 -12.73 28.78
CA TRP A 63 -3.11 -12.58 27.43
C TRP A 63 -4.53 -13.11 27.35
N PHE A 64 -5.29 -12.57 26.42
CA PHE A 64 -6.66 -13.03 26.18
C PHE A 64 -6.67 -14.52 25.78
N SER A 65 -7.60 -15.27 26.36
CA SER A 65 -7.91 -16.61 25.87
C SER A 65 -8.37 -16.54 24.42
N ARG A 66 -8.03 -17.56 23.63
CA ARG A 66 -8.53 -17.71 22.26
C ARG A 66 -10.07 -17.70 22.30
N PRO A 67 -10.74 -16.79 21.57
CA PRO A 67 -12.19 -16.81 21.46
C PRO A 67 -12.71 -18.12 20.87
N ASP A 68 -13.89 -18.55 21.32
CA ASP A 68 -14.61 -19.65 20.71
C ASP A 68 -14.91 -19.35 19.23
N GLY A 69 -15.01 -20.41 18.43
CA GLY A 69 -15.34 -20.28 17.00
C GLY A 69 -14.16 -19.90 16.10
N LEU A 70 -12.93 -19.79 16.63
CA LEU A 70 -11.72 -19.73 15.80
C LEU A 70 -11.22 -21.14 15.46
N VAL A 71 -10.83 -21.36 14.21
CA VAL A 71 -10.23 -22.61 13.70
C VAL A 71 -8.81 -22.37 13.19
N ASP A 72 -7.96 -23.39 13.34
CA ASP A 72 -6.62 -23.39 12.75
C ASP A 72 -6.73 -23.73 11.27
N ILE A 73 -6.10 -22.92 10.42
CA ILE A 73 -6.11 -23.08 8.98
C ILE A 73 -4.69 -23.09 8.43
N SER A 74 -4.51 -23.82 7.33
CA SER A 74 -3.29 -23.80 6.54
C SER A 74 -3.55 -23.05 5.24
N ILE A 75 -2.84 -21.93 5.05
CA ILE A 75 -2.98 -21.10 3.84
C ILE A 75 -1.67 -21.03 3.05
N ASP A 76 -1.76 -20.80 1.76
CA ASP A 76 -0.62 -20.28 1.00
C ASP A 76 -0.47 -18.79 1.34
N CYS A 77 0.67 -18.39 1.90
CA CYS A 77 0.92 -17.01 2.33
C CYS A 77 1.01 -15.99 1.18
N ARG A 78 0.94 -16.44 -0.08
CA ARG A 78 0.90 -15.59 -1.28
C ARG A 78 -0.52 -15.31 -1.75
N THR A 79 -1.41 -16.32 -1.69
CA THR A 79 -2.81 -16.19 -2.17
C THR A 79 -3.80 -15.91 -1.04
N GLY A 80 -3.45 -16.27 0.20
CA GLY A 80 -4.37 -16.23 1.35
C GLY A 80 -5.43 -17.34 1.34
N LYS A 81 -5.38 -18.26 0.36
CA LYS A 81 -6.34 -19.36 0.20
C LYS A 81 -5.90 -20.61 0.94
N LEU A 82 -6.86 -21.46 1.28
CA LEU A 82 -6.58 -22.74 1.93
C LEU A 82 -5.76 -23.66 1.02
N VAL A 83 -4.87 -24.41 1.65
CA VAL A 83 -4.07 -25.44 1.00
C VAL A 83 -4.14 -26.71 1.82
N SER A 84 -4.18 -27.85 1.13
CA SER A 84 -3.98 -29.15 1.77
C SER A 84 -2.62 -29.16 2.47
N PRO A 85 -2.50 -29.66 3.70
CA PRO A 85 -1.22 -29.80 4.42
C PRO A 85 -0.27 -30.85 3.81
N ASP A 86 -0.37 -31.17 2.52
CA ASP A 86 0.31 -32.30 1.87
C ASP A 86 1.84 -32.13 1.72
N GLY A 87 2.39 -31.05 2.30
CA GLY A 87 3.82 -30.83 2.50
C GLY A 87 4.60 -30.42 1.25
N LYS A 88 3.94 -30.29 0.09
CA LYS A 88 4.61 -29.95 -1.18
C LYS A 88 4.70 -28.46 -1.47
N ASN A 89 3.87 -27.65 -0.81
CA ASN A 89 3.89 -26.20 -0.97
C ASN A 89 4.83 -25.56 0.08
N PRO A 90 5.97 -24.94 -0.32
CA PRO A 90 6.89 -24.31 0.63
C PRO A 90 6.36 -22.99 1.23
N HIS A 91 5.22 -22.49 0.75
CA HIS A 91 4.64 -21.22 1.17
C HIS A 91 3.47 -21.37 2.16
N VAL A 92 3.31 -22.55 2.76
CA VAL A 92 2.27 -22.82 3.77
C VAL A 92 2.53 -22.00 5.04
N ARG A 93 1.52 -21.30 5.53
CA ARG A 93 1.50 -20.65 6.83
C ARG A 93 0.30 -21.13 7.64
N GLN A 94 0.53 -21.44 8.92
CA GLN A 94 -0.55 -21.68 9.89
C GLN A 94 -1.13 -20.34 10.32
N ASP A 95 -2.45 -20.22 10.31
CA ASP A 95 -3.18 -19.02 10.68
C ASP A 95 -4.48 -19.37 11.42
N LEU A 96 -5.18 -18.35 11.92
CA LEU A 96 -6.49 -18.48 12.56
C LEU A 96 -7.56 -17.80 11.71
N ALA A 97 -8.72 -18.44 11.58
CA ALA A 97 -9.91 -17.83 10.98
C ALA A 97 -11.17 -18.10 11.82
N PRO A 98 -12.17 -17.22 11.78
CA PRO A 98 -13.51 -17.55 12.25
C PRO A 98 -14.06 -18.75 11.46
N ALA A 99 -14.68 -19.71 12.16
CA ALA A 99 -15.23 -20.94 11.54
C ALA A 99 -16.31 -20.65 10.49
N ASN A 100 -16.95 -19.49 10.55
CA ASN A 100 -17.95 -19.01 9.60
C ASN A 100 -17.38 -18.12 8.49
N GLU A 101 -16.09 -17.78 8.52
CA GLU A 101 -15.41 -16.91 7.55
C GLU A 101 -14.08 -17.53 7.10
N ILE A 102 -14.13 -18.83 6.78
CA ILE A 102 -12.96 -19.57 6.31
C ILE A 102 -12.64 -19.12 4.86
N PRO A 103 -11.37 -18.83 4.52
CA PRO A 103 -10.96 -18.53 3.16
C PRO A 103 -11.32 -19.67 2.19
N PRO A 104 -11.52 -19.39 0.90
CA PRO A 104 -11.79 -20.44 -0.09
C PRO A 104 -10.56 -21.34 -0.29
N ASP A 105 -10.82 -22.55 -0.78
CA ASP A 105 -9.78 -23.46 -1.25
C ASP A 105 -8.98 -22.85 -2.41
N SER A 106 -7.71 -23.21 -2.47
CA SER A 106 -6.88 -22.92 -3.63
C SER A 106 -7.17 -23.87 -4.78
N PHE A 107 -7.12 -23.35 -6.00
CA PHE A 107 -7.33 -24.08 -7.23
C PHE A 107 -6.13 -23.94 -8.17
N PRO A 108 -5.93 -24.85 -9.13
CA PRO A 108 -4.88 -24.70 -10.14
C PRO A 108 -4.89 -23.36 -10.87
N ALA A 109 -6.07 -22.75 -11.05
CA ALA A 109 -6.23 -21.44 -11.67
C ALA A 109 -5.64 -20.27 -10.85
N ASP A 110 -5.29 -20.49 -9.58
CA ASP A 110 -4.65 -19.49 -8.71
C ASP A 110 -3.13 -19.42 -8.92
N TYR A 111 -2.57 -20.32 -9.74
CA TYR A 111 -1.14 -20.44 -9.94
C TYR A 111 -0.77 -20.44 -11.42
N ALA A 112 0.30 -19.73 -11.76
CA ALA A 112 0.93 -19.79 -13.06
C ALA A 112 1.77 -21.08 -13.20
N ALA A 113 2.28 -21.32 -14.41
CA ALA A 113 3.28 -22.36 -14.64
C ALA A 113 4.47 -22.20 -13.67
N GLY A 114 4.90 -23.31 -13.09
CA GLY A 114 5.97 -23.31 -12.07
C GLY A 114 5.51 -22.96 -10.65
N GLY A 115 4.20 -22.90 -10.39
CA GLY A 115 3.65 -22.77 -9.02
C GLY A 115 3.71 -21.36 -8.45
N LYS A 116 3.92 -20.34 -9.29
CA LYS A 116 3.87 -18.93 -8.89
C LYS A 116 2.43 -18.51 -8.63
N ALA A 117 2.16 -17.84 -7.51
CA ALA A 117 0.82 -17.37 -7.20
C ALA A 117 0.43 -16.19 -8.10
N PHE A 118 -0.79 -16.22 -8.64
CA PHE A 118 -1.33 -15.13 -9.42
C PHE A 118 -1.74 -13.93 -8.55
N LEU A 119 -1.30 -12.75 -8.95
CA LEU A 119 -1.74 -11.48 -8.39
C LEU A 119 -2.79 -10.83 -9.30
N PRO A 120 -3.79 -10.16 -8.73
CA PRO A 120 -4.68 -9.29 -9.47
C PRO A 120 -3.94 -8.18 -10.24
N PRO A 121 -4.50 -7.67 -11.36
CA PRO A 121 -3.86 -6.62 -12.18
C PRO A 121 -3.52 -5.32 -11.44
N HIS A 122 -4.25 -4.97 -10.38
CA HIS A 122 -3.96 -3.75 -9.59
C HIS A 122 -2.61 -3.79 -8.88
N TYR A 123 -1.97 -4.96 -8.74
CA TYR A 123 -0.61 -5.06 -8.24
C TYR A 123 0.47 -4.84 -9.31
N ALA A 124 0.12 -4.60 -10.58
CA ALA A 124 1.11 -4.55 -11.65
C ALA A 124 2.15 -3.41 -11.46
N GLU A 125 1.77 -2.30 -10.83
CA GLU A 125 2.73 -1.24 -10.49
C GLU A 125 3.82 -1.76 -9.54
N TRP A 126 3.41 -2.26 -8.38
CA TRP A 126 4.34 -2.81 -7.40
C TRP A 126 5.13 -3.99 -8.00
N PHE A 127 4.47 -4.88 -8.74
CA PHE A 127 5.08 -6.07 -9.32
C PHE A 127 6.27 -5.72 -10.24
N HIS A 128 6.19 -4.63 -10.99
CA HIS A 128 7.26 -4.14 -11.87
C HIS A 128 8.23 -3.15 -11.20
N SER A 129 7.99 -2.78 -9.94
CA SER A 129 8.84 -1.87 -9.18
C SER A 129 10.11 -2.56 -8.66
N ARG A 130 11.11 -1.76 -8.26
CA ARG A 130 12.32 -2.26 -7.59
C ARG A 130 12.05 -2.80 -6.18
N GLU A 131 10.87 -2.50 -5.63
CA GLU A 131 10.45 -2.93 -4.29
C GLU A 131 9.82 -4.33 -4.28
N ASN A 132 9.68 -4.97 -5.46
CA ASN A 132 9.19 -6.34 -5.53
C ASN A 132 10.32 -7.36 -5.31
N PHE A 133 10.56 -7.68 -4.06
CA PHE A 133 11.50 -8.73 -3.67
C PHE A 133 10.96 -10.17 -3.86
N ARG A 134 9.72 -10.33 -4.36
CA ARG A 134 9.02 -11.63 -4.49
C ARG A 134 8.69 -12.01 -5.94
N MET A 135 9.36 -11.41 -6.93
CA MET A 135 9.10 -11.65 -8.36
C MET A 135 9.27 -13.13 -8.80
N ASN A 136 10.02 -13.92 -8.04
CA ASN A 136 10.20 -15.35 -8.31
C ASN A 136 9.02 -16.21 -7.83
N GLU A 137 8.20 -15.71 -6.91
CA GLU A 137 7.10 -16.46 -6.28
C GLU A 137 5.72 -16.07 -6.82
N LEU A 138 5.65 -14.94 -7.54
CA LEU A 138 4.42 -14.27 -7.95
C LEU A 138 4.38 -14.07 -9.46
N ALA A 139 3.17 -14.01 -10.03
CA ALA A 139 2.91 -13.69 -11.43
C ALA A 139 1.68 -12.80 -11.53
N LEU A 140 1.60 -11.89 -12.51
CA LEU A 140 0.36 -11.16 -12.79
C LEU A 140 -0.63 -12.06 -13.52
N ASN A 141 -1.91 -12.06 -13.12
CA ASN A 141 -2.96 -12.81 -13.79
C ASN A 141 -3.40 -12.08 -15.08
N PRO A 142 -3.09 -12.61 -16.29
CA PRO A 142 -3.48 -11.94 -17.53
C PRO A 142 -4.95 -12.17 -17.91
N ALA A 143 -5.60 -13.19 -17.32
CA ALA A 143 -6.96 -13.60 -17.67
C ALA A 143 -8.03 -12.88 -16.85
N GLN A 144 -7.65 -12.30 -15.70
CA GLN A 144 -8.56 -11.50 -14.91
C GLN A 144 -8.59 -10.09 -15.49
N MET A 145 -9.62 -9.80 -16.29
CA MET A 145 -9.88 -8.42 -16.69
C MET A 145 -10.13 -7.58 -15.43
N PRO A 146 -9.69 -6.31 -15.42
CA PRO A 146 -10.08 -5.36 -14.39
C PRO A 146 -11.61 -5.34 -14.31
N THR A 147 -12.17 -5.93 -13.26
CA THR A 147 -13.62 -5.92 -13.02
C THR A 147 -14.11 -4.52 -12.66
N GLU A 148 -13.19 -3.66 -12.25
CA GLU A 148 -13.47 -2.27 -11.94
C GLU A 148 -13.39 -1.39 -13.18
N PRO A 149 -14.33 -0.45 -13.36
CA PRO A 149 -14.23 0.52 -14.45
C PRO A 149 -12.92 1.30 -14.34
N LEU A 150 -12.42 1.80 -15.47
CA LEU A 150 -11.25 2.67 -15.50
C LEU A 150 -11.41 3.84 -14.52
N ARG A 151 -10.48 3.93 -13.57
CA ARG A 151 -10.41 4.98 -12.54
C ARG A 151 -9.01 5.57 -12.51
N ILE A 152 -8.98 6.89 -12.42
CA ILE A 152 -7.77 7.64 -12.12
C ILE A 152 -7.65 7.67 -10.59
N ILE A 153 -6.56 7.14 -10.07
CA ILE A 153 -6.23 7.14 -8.64
C ILE A 153 -5.48 8.42 -8.28
N SER A 154 -4.58 8.86 -9.16
CA SER A 154 -3.86 10.12 -9.04
C SER A 154 -3.53 10.68 -10.42
N PRO A 155 -3.64 12.00 -10.67
CA PRO A 155 -4.13 13.02 -9.74
C PRO A 155 -5.65 12.97 -9.57
N GLU A 156 -6.17 13.59 -8.51
CA GLU A 156 -7.61 13.82 -8.38
C GLU A 156 -8.08 14.86 -9.41
N ASN A 157 -9.37 14.80 -9.77
CA ASN A 157 -9.95 15.82 -10.64
C ASN A 157 -9.95 17.18 -9.93
N ASN A 158 -9.46 18.21 -10.63
CA ASN A 158 -9.19 19.56 -10.14
C ASN A 158 -8.04 19.69 -9.14
N ALA A 159 -7.13 18.71 -9.08
CA ALA A 159 -5.92 18.83 -8.27
C ALA A 159 -5.09 20.06 -8.68
N THR A 160 -4.56 20.78 -7.68
CA THR A 160 -3.65 21.91 -7.88
C THR A 160 -2.23 21.52 -7.52
N PHE A 161 -1.31 21.67 -8.46
CA PHE A 161 0.13 21.49 -8.28
C PHE A 161 0.82 22.86 -8.18
N LEU A 162 1.73 22.99 -7.22
CA LEU A 162 2.56 24.17 -7.06
C LEU A 162 3.99 23.86 -7.49
N LEU A 163 4.50 24.59 -8.47
CA LEU A 163 5.88 24.51 -8.92
C LEU A 163 6.70 25.52 -8.13
N ASP A 164 7.66 25.01 -7.35
CA ASP A 164 8.63 25.82 -6.63
C ASP A 164 9.87 26.05 -7.52
N PRO A 165 10.19 27.32 -7.87
CA PRO A 165 11.34 27.64 -8.71
C PRO A 165 12.70 27.37 -8.04
N GLU A 166 12.75 27.20 -6.71
CA GLU A 166 13.99 26.93 -5.97
C GLU A 166 14.33 25.43 -5.89
N ILE A 167 13.40 24.55 -6.29
CA ILE A 167 13.59 23.09 -6.26
C ILE A 167 14.01 22.57 -7.65
N PRO A 168 14.99 21.64 -7.75
CA PRO A 168 15.46 21.09 -9.02
C PRO A 168 14.35 20.51 -9.91
N SER A 169 14.58 20.53 -11.23
CA SER A 169 13.67 20.15 -12.34
C SER A 169 12.98 18.78 -12.26
N SER A 170 13.30 17.95 -11.27
CA SER A 170 12.50 16.77 -10.92
C SER A 170 11.13 17.09 -10.31
N SER A 171 10.94 18.29 -9.76
CA SER A 171 9.68 18.74 -9.14
C SER A 171 8.55 19.02 -10.14
N SER A 172 8.88 19.23 -11.42
CA SER A 172 7.90 19.46 -12.49
C SER A 172 7.40 18.17 -13.13
N LYS A 173 7.50 17.03 -12.45
CA LYS A 173 7.11 15.72 -12.98
C LYS A 173 5.99 15.10 -12.16
N LEU A 174 4.88 14.80 -12.83
CA LEU A 174 3.77 14.03 -12.29
C LEU A 174 3.83 12.60 -12.81
N ARG A 175 3.78 11.63 -11.90
CA ARG A 175 3.49 10.23 -12.23
C ARG A 175 2.01 9.98 -11.96
N PRO A 176 1.18 9.91 -13.01
CA PRO A 176 -0.23 9.61 -12.82
C PRO A 176 -0.38 8.10 -12.51
N VAL A 177 -1.48 7.75 -11.85
CA VAL A 177 -1.76 6.39 -11.41
C VAL A 177 -3.20 6.03 -11.76
N THR A 178 -3.39 4.86 -12.36
CA THR A 178 -4.70 4.27 -12.62
C THR A 178 -4.86 2.93 -11.92
N ASN A 179 -6.08 2.40 -11.91
CA ASN A 179 -6.30 0.99 -11.57
C ASN A 179 -5.85 0.00 -12.67
N LEU A 180 -5.21 0.47 -13.75
CA LEU A 180 -4.68 -0.30 -14.89
C LEU A 180 -3.18 0.00 -15.16
N PRO A 181 -2.28 -0.15 -14.16
CA PRO A 181 -0.89 0.28 -14.32
C PRO A 181 -0.17 -0.52 -15.41
N GLY A 182 0.54 0.17 -16.30
CA GLY A 182 1.23 -0.45 -17.44
C GLY A 182 0.33 -0.78 -18.64
N ILE A 183 -0.98 -0.62 -18.52
CA ILE A 183 -1.96 -0.92 -19.56
C ILE A 183 -2.64 0.36 -20.06
N ALA A 184 -3.07 1.24 -19.15
CA ALA A 184 -3.74 2.47 -19.50
C ALA A 184 -2.84 3.44 -20.28
N GLN A 185 -3.43 4.15 -21.25
CA GLN A 185 -2.73 5.13 -22.08
C GLN A 185 -3.12 6.55 -21.71
N TRP A 186 -2.15 7.35 -21.27
CA TRP A 186 -2.34 8.76 -20.93
C TRP A 186 -2.07 9.68 -22.13
N ARG A 187 -2.90 10.72 -22.25
CA ARG A 187 -2.75 11.79 -23.24
C ARG A 187 -3.08 13.14 -22.62
N SER A 188 -2.40 14.18 -23.09
CA SER A 188 -2.73 15.58 -22.82
C SER A 188 -2.54 16.38 -24.09
N GLY A 189 -3.42 17.37 -24.31
CA GLY A 189 -3.27 18.32 -25.41
C GLY A 189 -2.24 19.42 -25.11
N THR A 190 -1.88 19.61 -23.84
CA THR A 190 -1.09 20.76 -23.38
C THR A 190 0.15 20.38 -22.59
N LEU A 191 0.23 19.17 -22.02
CA LEU A 191 1.39 18.68 -21.28
C LEU A 191 2.14 17.60 -22.08
N LYS A 192 3.46 17.56 -21.92
CA LYS A 192 4.30 16.52 -22.51
C LYS A 192 4.17 15.24 -21.68
N VAL A 193 3.72 14.16 -22.31
CA VAL A 193 3.64 12.81 -21.72
C VAL A 193 4.80 11.98 -22.24
N GLU A 194 5.77 11.68 -21.38
CA GLU A 194 6.93 10.84 -21.68
C GLU A 194 6.60 9.38 -21.36
N PRO A 195 6.77 8.44 -22.31
CA PRO A 195 6.55 7.02 -22.06
C PRO A 195 7.52 6.48 -21.01
N ALA A 196 6.97 5.90 -19.94
CA ALA A 196 7.71 5.16 -18.93
C ALA A 196 6.86 3.97 -18.48
N LYS A 197 7.50 2.99 -17.83
CA LYS A 197 6.81 1.83 -17.23
C LYS A 197 6.96 1.88 -15.71
N PRO A 198 5.91 1.51 -14.95
CA PRO A 198 4.58 1.10 -15.40
C PRO A 198 3.70 2.27 -15.87
N GLU A 199 3.91 3.48 -15.35
CA GLU A 199 3.14 4.68 -15.72
C GLU A 199 4.05 5.73 -16.38
N PRO A 200 3.52 6.59 -17.26
CA PRO A 200 4.29 7.63 -17.94
C PRO A 200 4.72 8.74 -16.98
N ILE A 201 5.58 9.64 -17.47
CA ILE A 201 5.95 10.87 -16.77
C ILE A 201 5.29 12.04 -17.48
N ILE A 202 4.44 12.78 -16.77
CA ILE A 202 3.82 14.01 -17.26
C ILE A 202 4.66 15.19 -16.79
N HIS A 203 5.20 15.97 -17.74
CA HIS A 203 5.97 17.17 -17.44
C HIS A 203 5.00 18.34 -17.26
N LEU A 204 4.91 18.84 -16.03
CA LEU A 204 4.04 19.93 -15.61
C LEU A 204 4.58 21.27 -16.11
N THR A 205 3.68 22.08 -16.67
CA THR A 205 3.90 23.50 -16.98
C THR A 205 2.80 24.31 -16.33
N VAL A 206 3.04 25.60 -16.05
CA VAL A 206 2.02 26.46 -15.42
C VAL A 206 0.82 26.62 -16.35
N GLY A 207 -0.38 26.42 -15.82
CA GLY A 207 -1.63 26.50 -16.59
C GLY A 207 -2.73 25.56 -16.09
N THR A 208 -3.83 25.53 -16.82
CA THR A 208 -4.92 24.56 -16.62
C THR A 208 -4.84 23.51 -17.72
N HIS A 209 -4.80 22.23 -17.33
CA HIS A 209 -4.54 21.13 -18.24
C HIS A 209 -5.58 20.03 -18.11
N SER A 210 -5.97 19.44 -19.24
CA SER A 210 -6.79 18.25 -19.25
C SER A 210 -5.93 17.02 -19.53
N LEU A 211 -6.14 15.97 -18.74
CA LEU A 211 -5.51 14.67 -18.89
C LEU A 211 -6.59 13.65 -19.21
N THR A 212 -6.42 12.93 -20.32
CA THR A 212 -7.29 11.83 -20.72
C THR A 212 -6.54 10.52 -20.61
N VAL A 213 -7.18 9.53 -20.00
CA VAL A 213 -6.68 8.17 -19.93
C VAL A 213 -7.65 7.21 -20.60
N THR A 214 -7.11 6.27 -21.36
CA THR A 214 -7.87 5.28 -22.13
C THR A 214 -7.39 3.87 -21.83
N ASP A 215 -8.32 2.96 -21.60
CA ASP A 215 -8.08 1.52 -21.58
C ASP A 215 -8.05 1.00 -23.04
N PRO A 216 -6.92 0.47 -23.53
CA PRO A 216 -6.80 -0.01 -24.90
C PRO A 216 -7.61 -1.29 -25.18
N GLN A 217 -8.00 -2.05 -24.16
CA GLN A 217 -8.75 -3.31 -24.35
C GLN A 217 -10.25 -3.06 -24.47
N THR A 218 -10.80 -2.20 -23.61
CA THR A 218 -12.25 -1.91 -23.57
C THR A 218 -12.63 -0.66 -24.36
N GLY A 219 -11.67 0.22 -24.66
CA GLY A 219 -11.92 1.54 -25.24
C GLY A 219 -12.49 2.56 -24.25
N ALA A 220 -12.67 2.20 -22.97
CA ALA A 220 -13.15 3.11 -21.95
C ALA A 220 -12.17 4.27 -21.75
N SER A 221 -12.68 5.50 -21.60
CA SER A 221 -11.85 6.67 -21.35
C SER A 221 -12.37 7.52 -20.19
N ARG A 222 -11.44 8.21 -19.53
CA ARG A 222 -11.72 9.18 -18.46
C ARG A 222 -10.89 10.42 -18.69
N THR A 223 -11.48 11.59 -18.45
CA THR A 223 -10.78 12.87 -18.53
C THR A 223 -10.90 13.59 -17.20
N LEU A 224 -9.80 14.18 -16.76
CA LEU A 224 -9.78 15.08 -15.61
C LEU A 224 -9.10 16.40 -15.98
N THR A 225 -9.26 17.39 -15.11
CA THR A 225 -8.56 18.68 -15.19
C THR A 225 -7.60 18.80 -14.00
N ILE A 226 -6.42 19.36 -14.24
CA ILE A 226 -5.48 19.78 -13.18
C ILE A 226 -5.14 21.25 -13.37
N GLN A 227 -4.78 21.91 -12.28
CA GLN A 227 -4.24 23.26 -12.29
C GLN A 227 -2.79 23.23 -11.82
N VAL A 228 -1.90 23.91 -12.52
CA VAL A 228 -0.50 24.05 -12.14
C VAL A 228 -0.20 25.53 -11.96
N LYS A 229 0.28 25.92 -10.79
CA LYS A 229 0.64 27.31 -10.45
C LYS A 229 2.12 27.37 -10.10
N SER A 230 2.73 28.55 -10.29
CA SER A 230 3.97 28.86 -9.59
C SER A 230 3.65 29.21 -8.14
N LEU A 231 4.53 28.82 -7.22
CA LEU A 231 4.65 29.50 -5.94
C LEU A 231 5.11 30.95 -6.14
#